data_AF-A0A4Q3ZFQ7-F1
#
_entry.id   AF-A0A4Q3ZFQ7-F1
#
_cell.length_a   1.000
_cell.length_b   1.000
_cell.length_c   1.000
_cell.angle_alpha   90.00
_cell.angle_beta   90.00
_cell.angle_gamma   90.00
#
_symmetry.space_group_name_H-M   'P 1'
#
loop_
_entity.id
_entity.type
_entity.pdbx_description
1 polymer ?
#
loop_
_entity_poly.entity_id
_entity_poly.type
_entity_poly.pdbx_seq_one_letter_code
_entity_poly.pdbx_strand_id
1 'polypeptide(L)'
;MAEPRETDKAAARLLRFIGHGGCRLAETPEASRLTRPDGGEMASSPGVIAFCIRRGLAARRGDLFFATGEARSWLRRYLAAREDAFLDQHRKVETVELGAGEASETVRINTLTSPLAALCRLRDKAGAPWL
;
A
#
# COMPACT_ATOMS: atom_id res chain seq x y z
N MET A 1 11.22 8.18 17.92
CA MET A 1 11.51 7.83 16.52
C MET A 1 10.33 7.01 16.01
N ALA A 2 9.42 7.60 15.24
CA ALA A 2 8.29 6.83 14.67
C ALA A 2 8.84 5.83 13.64
N GLU A 3 8.32 4.60 13.68
CA GLU A 3 8.75 3.54 12.77
C GLU A 3 8.52 3.96 11.30
N PRO A 4 9.38 3.52 10.36
CA PRO A 4 9.30 3.94 8.95
C PRO A 4 7.91 3.71 8.33
N ARG A 5 7.20 2.67 8.76
CA ARG A 5 5.82 2.36 8.32
C ARG A 5 4.78 3.39 8.77
N GLU A 6 4.94 3.96 9.96
CA GLU A 6 4.01 4.97 10.48
C GLU A 6 4.18 6.30 9.75
N THR A 7 5.43 6.67 9.47
CA THR A 7 5.77 7.87 8.67
C THR A 7 5.23 7.74 7.24
N ASP A 8 5.37 6.57 6.61
CA ASP A 8 4.82 6.31 5.28
C ASP A 8 3.27 6.40 5.27
N LYS A 9 2.60 5.89 6.30
CA LYS A 9 1.14 6.01 6.45
C LYS A 9 0.69 7.47 6.59
N ALA A 10 1.39 8.24 7.41
CA ALA A 10 1.13 9.66 7.59
C ALA A 10 1.39 10.45 6.31
N ALA A 11 2.47 10.14 5.59
CA ALA A 11 2.79 10.72 4.28
C ALA A 11 1.71 10.39 3.25
N ALA A 12 1.23 9.14 3.18
CA ALA A 12 0.16 8.76 2.28
C ALA A 12 -1.16 9.49 2.59
N ARG A 13 -1.50 9.70 3.87
CA ARG A 13 -2.65 10.51 4.27
C ARG A 13 -2.48 11.97 3.84
N LEU A 14 -1.29 12.53 4.07
CA LEU A 14 -0.95 13.89 3.70
C LEU A 14 -1.08 14.13 2.19
N LEU A 15 -0.48 13.28 1.36
CA LEU A 15 -0.51 13.39 -0.09
C LEU A 15 -1.93 13.27 -0.66
N ARG A 16 -2.78 12.41 -0.07
CA ARG A 16 -4.20 12.32 -0.45
C ARG A 16 -4.99 13.58 -0.14
N PHE A 17 -4.73 14.18 1.02
CA PHE A 17 -5.39 15.42 1.41
C PHE A 17 -5.03 16.57 0.47
N ILE A 18 -3.75 16.71 0.13
CA ILE A 18 -3.28 17.77 -0.79
C ILE A 18 -3.86 17.58 -2.19
N GLY A 19 -3.88 16.33 -2.67
CA GLY A 19 -4.36 16.00 -4.01
C GLY A 19 -3.62 16.80 -5.09
N HIS A 20 -4.37 17.28 -6.08
CA HIS A 20 -3.85 18.12 -7.17
C HIS A 20 -3.96 19.63 -6.89
N GLY A 21 -4.80 20.03 -5.93
CA GLY A 21 -5.15 21.44 -5.71
C GLY A 21 -4.12 22.23 -4.90
N GLY A 22 -3.14 21.54 -4.29
CA GLY A 22 -2.23 22.18 -3.34
C GLY A 22 -2.95 22.63 -2.06
N CYS A 23 -2.17 23.12 -1.11
CA CYS A 23 -2.67 23.64 0.15
C CYS A 23 -1.72 24.72 0.68
N ARG A 24 -2.22 25.59 1.56
CA ARG A 24 -1.39 26.48 2.36
C ARG A 24 -0.86 25.73 3.57
N LEU A 25 0.41 25.95 3.88
CA LEU A 25 1.13 25.33 4.97
C LEU A 25 1.55 26.41 5.97
N ALA A 26 0.99 26.34 7.17
CA ALA A 26 1.41 27.12 8.32
C ALA A 26 2.17 26.20 9.27
N GLU A 27 3.47 26.42 9.43
CA GLU A 27 4.32 25.64 10.32
C GLU A 27 4.40 26.31 11.70
N THR A 28 4.10 25.54 12.75
CA THR A 28 4.46 25.89 14.13
C THR A 28 5.49 24.88 14.66
N PRO A 29 6.21 25.18 15.75
CA PRO A 29 7.21 24.28 16.32
C PRO A 29 6.65 22.91 16.72
N GLU A 30 5.35 22.85 17.03
CA GLU A 30 4.68 21.65 17.52
C GLU A 30 3.92 20.91 16.40
N ALA A 31 3.35 21.64 15.44
CA ALA A 31 2.55 21.05 14.37
C ALA A 31 2.55 21.89 13.10
N SER A 32 2.42 21.22 11.95
CA SER A 32 2.19 21.89 10.68
C SER A 32 0.71 21.81 10.32
N ARG A 33 0.05 22.96 10.16
CA ARG A 33 -1.35 23.04 9.72
C ARG A 33 -1.40 23.24 8.20
N LEU A 34 -2.15 22.39 7.53
CA LEU A 34 -2.40 22.46 6.09
C LEU A 34 -3.85 22.87 5.85
N THR A 35 -4.04 23.90 5.03
CA THR A 35 -5.36 24.45 4.69
C THR A 35 -5.55 24.37 3.18
N ARG A 36 -6.57 23.64 2.73
CA ARG A 36 -6.91 23.55 1.32
C ARG A 36 -7.75 24.76 0.89
N PRO A 37 -7.76 25.09 -0.42
CA PRO A 37 -8.61 26.16 -0.95
C PRO A 37 -10.11 25.95 -0.71
N ASP A 38 -10.55 24.70 -0.53
CA ASP A 38 -11.94 24.32 -0.23
C ASP A 38 -12.29 24.43 1.26
N GLY A 39 -11.39 24.95 2.09
CA GLY A 39 -11.57 25.09 3.54
C GLY A 39 -11.26 23.82 4.34
N GLY A 40 -10.82 22.74 3.69
CA GLY A 40 -10.36 21.55 4.41
C GLY A 40 -9.09 21.85 5.20
N GLU A 41 -9.05 21.47 6.48
CA GLU A 41 -7.88 21.61 7.33
C GLU A 41 -7.34 20.24 7.80
N MET A 42 -6.03 20.14 7.94
CA MET A 42 -5.38 18.96 8.48
C MET A 42 -4.09 19.35 9.21
N ALA A 43 -3.88 18.79 10.40
CA ALA A 43 -2.60 18.86 11.08
C ALA A 43 -1.70 17.69 10.64
N SER A 44 -0.42 17.98 10.45
CA SER A 44 0.63 16.99 10.21
C SER A 44 1.87 17.32 11.03
N SER A 45 2.67 16.32 11.37
CA SER A 45 3.92 16.59 12.08
C SER A 45 4.96 17.20 11.14
N PRO A 46 5.82 18.11 11.63
CA PRO A 46 6.90 18.68 10.81
C PRO A 46 7.82 17.61 10.20
N GLY A 47 8.01 16.48 10.90
CA GLY A 47 8.80 15.35 10.41
C GLY A 47 8.22 14.70 9.14
N VAL A 48 6.90 14.62 9.02
CA VAL A 48 6.21 14.06 7.84
C VAL A 48 6.28 15.04 6.66
N ILE A 49 6.15 16.35 6.91
CA ILE A 49 6.37 17.38 5.89
C ILE A 49 7.79 17.29 5.33
N ALA A 50 8.78 17.30 6.23
CA ALA A 50 10.19 17.19 5.85
C ALA A 50 10.50 15.88 5.14
N PHE A 51 9.83 14.78 5.50
CA PHE A 51 9.95 13.50 4.80
C PHE A 51 9.44 13.59 3.35
N CYS A 52 8.25 14.15 3.13
CA CYS A 52 7.67 14.30 1.80
C CYS A 52 8.52 15.20 0.89
N ILE A 53 9.07 16.30 1.44
CA ILE A 53 9.97 17.19 0.69
C ILE A 53 11.27 16.48 0.34
N ARG A 54 11.93 15.84 1.32
CA ARG A 54 13.21 15.13 1.09
C ARG A 54 13.11 14.01 0.07
N ARG A 55 11.96 13.33 0.00
CA ARG A 55 11.69 12.28 -1.00
C ARG A 55 11.18 12.81 -2.34
N GLY A 56 11.10 14.12 -2.54
CA GLY A 56 10.59 14.70 -3.78
C GLY A 56 9.09 14.46 -4.01
N LEU A 57 8.34 13.99 -3.01
CA LEU A 57 6.90 13.71 -3.11
C LEU A 57 6.05 14.97 -3.02
N ALA A 58 6.55 16.00 -2.36
CA ALA A 58 5.90 17.28 -2.26
C ALA A 58 6.91 18.40 -2.39
N ALA A 59 6.46 19.53 -2.92
CA ALA A 59 7.26 20.73 -3.02
C ALA A 59 6.59 21.86 -2.26
N ARG A 60 7.43 22.72 -1.66
CA ARG A 60 7.02 23.93 -0.96
C ARG A 60 7.50 25.15 -1.73
N ARG A 61 6.62 26.12 -1.92
CA ARG A 61 6.92 27.45 -2.48
C ARG A 61 6.30 28.51 -1.57
N GLY A 62 7.09 29.05 -0.65
CA GLY A 62 6.59 29.95 0.38
C GLY A 62 5.62 29.25 1.34
N ASP A 63 4.38 29.73 1.39
CA ASP A 63 3.28 29.13 2.14
C ASP A 63 2.54 28.05 1.34
N LEU A 64 2.80 27.90 0.04
CA LEU A 64 2.15 26.90 -0.79
C LEU A 64 2.87 25.55 -0.70
N PHE A 65 2.09 24.49 -0.55
CA PHE A 65 2.53 23.11 -0.49
C PHE A 65 1.71 22.25 -1.46
N PHE A 66 2.38 21.58 -2.39
CA PHE A 66 1.73 20.82 -3.44
C PHE A 66 2.44 19.49 -3.70
N ALA A 67 1.67 18.49 -4.14
CA ALA A 67 2.19 17.19 -4.53
C ALA A 67 2.95 17.31 -5.87
N THR A 68 4.10 16.64 -5.98
CA THR A 68 4.83 16.53 -7.25
C THR A 68 4.24 15.43 -8.13
N GLY A 69 4.71 15.30 -9.38
CA GLY A 69 4.35 14.18 -10.24
C GLY A 69 4.72 12.81 -9.66
N GLU A 70 5.81 12.74 -8.90
CA GLU A 70 6.30 11.51 -8.26
C GLU A 70 5.38 11.02 -7.14
N ALA A 71 4.65 11.93 -6.49
CA ALA A 71 3.69 11.63 -5.44
C ALA A 71 2.68 10.56 -5.86
N ARG A 72 2.15 10.67 -7.08
CA ARG A 72 1.13 9.75 -7.61
C ARG A 72 1.68 8.34 -7.77
N SER A 73 2.88 8.22 -8.36
CA SER A 73 3.55 6.92 -8.55
C SER A 73 3.92 6.29 -7.22
N TRP A 74 4.38 7.08 -6.26
CA TRP A 74 4.64 6.60 -4.90
C TRP A 74 3.36 6.14 -4.20
N LEU A 75 2.28 6.92 -4.25
CA LEU A 75 1.01 6.59 -3.60
C LEU A 75 0.41 5.29 -4.16
N ARG A 76 0.50 5.08 -5.49
CA ARG A 76 0.09 3.83 -6.13
C ARG A 76 0.86 2.62 -5.61
N ARG A 77 2.19 2.73 -5.51
CA ARG A 77 3.03 1.64 -4.97
C ARG A 77 2.72 1.37 -3.50
N TYR A 78 2.56 2.41 -2.70
CA TYR A 78 2.19 2.28 -1.29
C TYR A 78 0.83 1.59 -1.12
N LEU A 79 -0.14 1.91 -1.97
CA LEU A 79 -1.45 1.27 -2.00
C LEU A 79 -1.41 -0.19 -2.44
N ALA A 80 -0.73 -0.49 -3.55
CA ALA A 80 -0.60 -1.84 -4.07
C ALA A 80 0.11 -2.76 -3.07
N ALA A 81 1.20 -2.31 -2.45
CA ALA A 81 1.91 -3.09 -1.42
C ALA A 81 1.01 -3.40 -0.20
N ARG A 82 0.04 -2.54 0.10
CA ARG A 82 -0.96 -2.79 1.14
C ARG A 82 -2.00 -3.79 0.67
N GLU A 83 -2.49 -3.68 -0.56
CA GLU A 83 -3.44 -4.64 -1.16
C GLU A 83 -2.82 -6.03 -1.29
N ASP A 84 -1.55 -6.14 -1.71
CA ASP A 84 -0.81 -7.41 -1.74
C ASP A 84 -0.69 -8.04 -0.35
N ALA A 85 -0.50 -7.23 0.71
CA ALA A 85 -0.49 -7.72 2.09
C ALA A 85 -1.88 -8.21 2.57
N PHE A 86 -2.98 -7.70 2.00
CA PHE A 86 -4.33 -8.23 2.23
C PHE A 86 -4.60 -9.48 1.39
N LEU A 87 -4.06 -9.58 0.17
CA LEU A 87 -4.17 -10.77 -0.67
C LEU A 87 -3.42 -11.98 -0.09
N ASP A 88 -2.35 -11.73 0.66
CA ASP A 88 -1.59 -12.78 1.36
C ASP A 88 -2.39 -13.47 2.49
N GLN A 89 -3.48 -12.86 2.99
CA GLN A 89 -4.37 -13.48 3.98
C GLN A 89 -5.32 -14.54 3.39
N HIS A 90 -5.54 -14.55 2.07
CA HIS A 90 -6.41 -15.54 1.41
C HIS A 90 -5.65 -16.50 0.50
N ARG A 91 -4.34 -16.31 0.34
CA ARG A 91 -3.51 -17.22 -0.44
C ARG A 91 -2.88 -18.25 0.47
N LYS A 92 -3.35 -19.50 0.39
CA LYS A 92 -2.54 -20.65 0.78
C LYS A 92 -1.52 -20.89 -0.34
N VAL A 93 -0.45 -20.10 -0.36
CA VAL A 93 0.69 -20.32 -1.26
C VAL A 93 1.42 -21.55 -0.74
N GLU A 94 1.24 -22.68 -1.41
CA GLU A 94 2.07 -23.86 -1.19
C GLU A 94 3.20 -23.83 -2.23
N THR A 95 4.43 -23.98 -1.73
CA THR A 95 5.60 -24.21 -2.58
C THR A 95 5.56 -25.66 -3.01
N VAL A 96 5.43 -25.92 -4.31
CA VAL A 96 5.45 -27.28 -4.86
C VAL A 96 6.65 -27.38 -5.80
N GLU A 97 7.45 -28.43 -5.60
CA GLU A 97 8.49 -28.80 -6.56
C GLU A 97 7.81 -29.49 -7.75
N LEU A 98 7.89 -28.87 -8.92
CA LEU A 98 7.52 -29.51 -10.17
C LEU A 98 8.78 -30.09 -10.79
N GLY A 99 8.84 -31.41 -10.84
CA GLY A 99 9.89 -32.15 -11.51
C GLY A 99 9.33 -33.43 -12.12
N ALA A 100 9.43 -33.56 -13.44
CA ALA A 100 9.46 -34.83 -14.13
C ALA A 100 10.91 -35.05 -14.58
N GLY A 101 11.72 -35.70 -13.73
CA GLY A 101 13.13 -36.00 -14.01
C GLY A 101 14.15 -35.05 -13.37
N GLU A 102 15.37 -34.99 -13.93
CA GLU A 102 16.60 -34.43 -13.33
C GLU A 102 16.65 -32.90 -13.12
N ALA A 103 15.58 -32.16 -13.39
CA ALA A 103 15.50 -30.74 -13.09
C ALA A 103 14.24 -30.45 -12.28
N SER A 104 14.40 -30.17 -10.98
CA SER A 104 13.31 -29.64 -10.15
C SER A 104 13.32 -28.11 -10.21
N GLU A 105 12.19 -27.52 -10.57
CA GLU A 105 11.99 -26.08 -10.53
C GLU A 105 11.02 -25.74 -9.39
N THR A 106 11.48 -24.90 -8.46
CA THR A 106 10.65 -24.46 -7.33
C THR A 106 9.69 -23.39 -7.80
N VAL A 107 8.40 -23.75 -7.92
CA VAL A 107 7.37 -22.81 -8.36
C VAL A 107 6.38 -22.49 -7.23
N ARG A 108 5.89 -21.25 -7.22
CA ARG A 108 4.83 -20.81 -6.30
C ARG A 108 3.49 -20.89 -7.02
N ILE A 109 2.60 -21.75 -6.53
CA ILE A 109 1.26 -21.95 -7.12
C ILE A 109 0.20 -21.46 -6.15
N ASN A 110 -0.74 -20.64 -6.65
CA ASN A 110 -1.93 -20.25 -5.91
C ASN A 110 -2.99 -21.36 -6.02
N THR A 111 -3.12 -22.19 -4.99
CA THR A 111 -4.01 -23.37 -4.99
C THR A 111 -5.50 -23.04 -4.91
N LEU A 112 -5.88 -21.76 -4.74
CA LEU A 112 -7.27 -21.29 -4.67
C LEU A 112 -7.68 -20.43 -5.88
N THR A 113 -6.96 -20.50 -6.99
CA THR A 113 -7.28 -19.72 -8.20
C THR A 113 -8.60 -20.15 -8.85
N SER A 114 -9.11 -21.34 -8.52
CA SER A 114 -10.43 -21.81 -8.96
C SER A 114 -11.40 -21.92 -7.77
N PRO A 115 -12.63 -21.38 -7.87
CA PRO A 115 -13.67 -21.57 -6.86
C PRO A 115 -14.09 -23.04 -6.68
N LEU A 116 -13.74 -23.93 -7.62
CA LEU A 116 -14.01 -25.37 -7.55
C LEU A 116 -12.89 -26.18 -6.89
N ALA A 117 -11.70 -25.59 -6.64
CA ALA A 117 -10.56 -26.32 -6.09
C ALA A 117 -10.83 -26.89 -4.68
N ALA A 118 -11.73 -26.25 -3.92
CA ALA A 118 -12.17 -26.74 -2.62
C ALA A 118 -13.08 -27.98 -2.73
N LEU A 119 -13.84 -28.13 -3.82
CA LEU A 119 -14.77 -29.24 -4.03
C LEU A 119 -14.05 -30.54 -4.42
N CYS A 120 -12.91 -30.47 -5.11
CA CYS A 120 -12.10 -31.66 -5.43
C CYS A 120 -11.54 -32.38 -4.19
N ARG A 121 -11.56 -31.74 -3.02
CA ARG A 121 -11.12 -32.33 -1.74
C ARG A 121 -12.27 -32.90 -0.92
N LEU A 122 -13.52 -32.67 -1.34
CA LEU A 122 -14.69 -33.25 -0.69
C LEU A 122 -14.81 -34.71 -1.12
N ARG A 123 -14.93 -35.60 -0.13
CA ARG A 123 -15.25 -37.01 -0.35
C ARG A 123 -16.69 -37.26 0.06
N ASP A 124 -17.37 -38.13 -0.68
CA ASP A 124 -18.68 -38.62 -0.29
C ASP A 124 -18.59 -39.60 0.90
N LYS A 125 -19.75 -40.10 1.37
CA LYS A 125 -19.81 -41.05 2.48
C LYS A 125 -19.14 -42.40 2.17
N ALA A 126 -18.90 -42.72 0.90
CA ALA A 126 -18.18 -43.90 0.44
C ALA A 126 -16.67 -43.63 0.23
N GLY A 127 -16.21 -42.39 0.45
CA GLY A 127 -14.82 -41.98 0.29
C GLY A 127 -14.43 -41.62 -1.15
N ALA A 128 -15.38 -41.61 -2.08
CA ALA A 128 -15.14 -41.23 -3.47
C ALA A 128 -15.07 -39.70 -3.64
N PRO A 129 -14.33 -39.18 -4.64
CA PRO A 129 -14.38 -37.77 -4.99
C PRO A 129 -15.82 -37.35 -5.32
N TRP A 130 -16.21 -36.15 -4.89
CA TRP A 130 -17.58 -35.66 -5.09
C TRP A 130 -17.91 -35.27 -6.56
N LEU A 131 -16.91 -35.26 -7.45
CA LEU A 131 -17.02 -34.99 -8.89
C LEU A 131 -16.55 -36.18 -9.72
#